data_AF-A0A9N9QY03-F1
#
_entry.id   AF-A0A9N9QY03-F1
#
_cell.length_a   1.000
_cell.length_b   1.000
_cell.length_c   1.000
_cell.angle_alpha   90.00
_cell.angle_beta   90.00
_cell.angle_gamma   90.00
#
_symmetry.space_group_name_H-M   'P 1'
#
loop_
_entity.id
_entity.type
_entity.pdbx_description
1 polymer ?
#
loop_
_entity_poly.entity_id
_entity_poly.type
_entity_poly.pdbx_seq_one_letter_code
_entity_poly.pdbx_strand_id
1 'polypeptide(L)'
;MYLPLHNVSRTKYFIKIPVKKLGVFTVSLPLFAFFSCVLMTMYKDFEKANDTHCKVPNLFPSISASIGNYEPQNTIWKTAIYIHAPLRFYIIFLRWEYYRNIIRENCIFVVKIAVFLNILENLALLGLTHWTSSENYPYHEVCFKLFIGTSIFYMFFTCIMLSKYRRKPNFSSLERYSMKLKWRSFFINVGSFAFAAYFFLRHNRLCEPYVYSMFGFSEYIVVITNITFHLTTIYDLQIRFVYLSKKGIETE
;
A
#
# COMPACT_ATOMS: atom_id res chain seq x y z
N MET A 1 -1.83 -58.19 9.80
CA MET A 1 -2.32 -56.98 10.49
C MET A 1 -2.29 -55.85 9.48
N TYR A 2 -3.43 -55.57 8.83
CA TYR A 2 -3.55 -54.51 7.83
C TYR A 2 -3.63 -53.16 8.55
N LEU A 3 -2.68 -52.26 8.31
CA LEU A 3 -2.80 -50.86 8.72
C LEU A 3 -3.92 -50.21 7.91
N PRO A 4 -4.92 -49.55 8.54
CA PRO A 4 -5.82 -48.70 7.79
C PRO A 4 -5.05 -47.46 7.34
N LEU A 5 -4.81 -47.37 6.03
CA LEU A 5 -4.43 -46.12 5.37
C LEU A 5 -5.50 -45.10 5.74
N HIS A 6 -5.15 -44.16 6.60
CA HIS A 6 -5.98 -43.04 6.98
C HIS A 6 -6.39 -42.33 5.68
N ASN A 7 -7.67 -42.51 5.34
CA ASN A 7 -8.29 -41.91 4.17
C ASN A 7 -8.42 -40.41 4.47
N VAL A 8 -7.33 -39.67 4.26
CA VAL A 8 -7.33 -38.21 4.29
C VAL A 8 -8.33 -37.81 3.22
N SER A 9 -9.52 -37.39 3.64
CA SER A 9 -10.52 -36.86 2.72
C SER A 9 -9.82 -35.76 1.94
N ARG A 10 -9.53 -35.98 0.66
CA ARG A 10 -8.99 -34.94 -0.21
C ARG A 10 -10.04 -33.85 -0.23
N THR A 11 -9.84 -32.78 0.54
CA THR A 11 -10.66 -31.59 0.47
C THR A 11 -10.63 -31.16 -0.99
N LYS A 12 -11.75 -31.33 -1.70
CA LYS A 12 -11.85 -30.90 -3.10
C LYS A 12 -11.78 -29.37 -3.10
N TYR A 13 -10.59 -28.84 -3.35
CA TYR A 13 -10.37 -27.44 -3.64
C TYR A 13 -10.64 -27.20 -5.13
N PHE A 14 -11.30 -26.10 -5.44
CA PHE A 14 -11.57 -25.66 -6.81
C PHE A 14 -10.41 -24.87 -7.39
N ILE A 15 -9.72 -24.07 -6.55
CA ILE A 15 -8.66 -23.16 -6.97
C ILE A 15 -7.52 -23.22 -5.96
N LYS A 16 -6.29 -23.31 -6.46
CA LYS A 16 -5.03 -23.27 -5.67
C LYS A 16 -4.18 -22.10 -6.16
N ILE A 17 -4.01 -21.06 -5.33
CA ILE A 17 -3.24 -19.87 -5.69
C ILE A 17 -2.03 -19.75 -4.77
N PRO A 18 -0.80 -19.63 -5.31
CA PRO A 18 0.36 -19.31 -4.50
C PRO A 18 0.24 -17.91 -3.90
N VAL A 19 0.46 -17.77 -2.59
CA VAL A 19 0.38 -16.47 -1.89
C VAL A 19 1.31 -15.43 -2.51
N LYS A 20 2.48 -15.86 -3.00
CA LYS A 20 3.40 -14.98 -3.71
C LYS A 20 2.80 -14.37 -4.97
N LYS A 21 2.09 -15.17 -5.77
CA LYS A 21 1.41 -14.68 -6.98
C LYS A 21 0.27 -13.72 -6.62
N LEU A 22 -0.50 -14.06 -5.59
CA LEU A 22 -1.58 -13.18 -5.09
C LEU A 22 -1.03 -11.83 -4.62
N GLY A 23 0.07 -11.83 -3.85
CA GLY A 23 0.70 -10.62 -3.36
C GLY A 23 1.25 -9.74 -4.48
N VAL A 24 1.98 -10.34 -5.45
CA VAL A 24 2.50 -9.61 -6.63
C VAL A 24 1.35 -9.03 -7.45
N PHE A 25 0.32 -9.83 -7.73
CA PHE A 25 -0.86 -9.36 -8.46
C PHE A 25 -1.52 -8.18 -7.75
N THR A 26 -1.75 -8.30 -6.44
CA THR A 26 -2.35 -7.25 -5.61
C THR A 26 -1.58 -5.93 -5.75
N VAL A 27 -0.26 -5.93 -5.59
CA VAL A 27 0.51 -4.68 -5.69
C VAL A 27 0.68 -4.17 -7.13
N SER A 28 0.61 -5.05 -8.13
CA SER A 28 0.79 -4.68 -9.53
C SER A 28 -0.36 -3.81 -10.06
N LEU A 29 -1.59 -4.03 -9.57
CA LEU A 29 -2.78 -3.26 -9.96
C LEU A 29 -2.62 -1.75 -9.73
N PRO A 30 -2.39 -1.27 -8.49
CA PRO A 30 -2.23 0.16 -8.25
C PRO A 30 -0.95 0.73 -8.88
N LEU A 31 0.13 -0.04 -9.00
CA LEU A 31 1.35 0.42 -9.69
C LEU A 31 1.10 0.66 -11.17
N PHE A 32 0.46 -0.29 -11.85
CA PHE A 32 0.14 -0.16 -13.26
C PHE A 32 -0.82 1.01 -13.50
N ALA A 33 -1.85 1.14 -12.68
CA ALA A 33 -2.77 2.28 -12.75
C ALA A 33 -2.05 3.61 -12.51
N PHE A 34 -1.19 3.69 -11.49
CA PHE A 34 -0.40 4.88 -11.19
C PHE A 34 0.44 5.34 -12.38
N PHE A 35 1.29 4.45 -12.93
CA PHE A 35 2.13 4.81 -14.07
C PHE A 35 1.31 5.13 -15.31
N SER A 36 0.25 4.38 -15.59
CA SER A 36 -0.62 4.64 -16.73
C SER A 36 -1.28 6.03 -16.62
N CYS A 37 -1.82 6.37 -15.46
CA CYS A 37 -2.46 7.68 -15.25
C CYS A 37 -1.47 8.83 -15.37
N VAL A 38 -0.28 8.72 -14.76
CA VAL A 38 0.76 9.75 -14.85
C VAL A 38 1.24 9.93 -16.29
N LEU A 39 1.56 8.84 -17.00
CA LEU A 39 2.02 8.91 -18.40
C LEU A 39 0.93 9.46 -19.33
N MET A 40 -0.32 9.05 -19.15
CA MET A 40 -1.44 9.60 -19.94
C MET A 40 -1.64 11.08 -19.69
N THR A 41 -1.57 11.52 -18.43
CA THR A 41 -1.69 12.94 -18.06
C THR A 41 -0.51 13.75 -18.61
N MET A 42 0.71 13.22 -18.55
CA MET A 42 1.87 13.87 -19.17
C MET A 42 1.80 13.94 -20.70
N TYR A 43 1.12 13.00 -21.35
CA TYR A 43 0.99 12.99 -22.82
C TYR A 43 -0.19 13.86 -23.32
N LYS A 44 -1.35 13.80 -22.65
CA LYS A 44 -2.59 14.43 -23.12
C LYS A 44 -2.91 15.75 -22.43
N ASP A 45 -2.61 15.86 -21.15
CA ASP A 45 -3.10 16.92 -20.26
C ASP A 45 -1.96 17.71 -19.60
N PHE A 46 -0.77 17.70 -20.23
CA PHE A 46 0.48 18.23 -19.66
C PHE A 46 0.33 19.66 -19.13
N GLU A 47 -0.19 20.57 -19.95
CA GLU A 47 -0.32 21.98 -19.58
C GLU A 47 -1.31 22.15 -18.43
N LYS A 48 -2.50 21.55 -18.53
CA LYS A 48 -3.55 21.67 -17.51
C LYS A 48 -3.14 21.03 -16.18
N ALA A 49 -2.43 19.91 -16.21
CA ALA A 49 -2.02 19.20 -15.00
C ALA A 49 -0.87 19.90 -14.26
N ASN A 50 -0.09 20.70 -14.99
CA ASN A 50 0.99 21.52 -14.46
C ASN A 50 0.57 22.98 -14.21
N ASP A 51 -0.68 23.34 -14.55
CA ASP A 51 -1.21 24.68 -14.39
C ASP A 51 -1.57 24.95 -12.92
N THR A 52 -0.70 25.68 -12.24
CA THR A 52 -0.89 26.08 -10.84
C THR A 52 -1.20 27.57 -10.74
N HIS A 53 -1.71 28.02 -9.60
CA HIS A 53 -1.99 29.45 -9.35
C HIS A 53 -0.77 30.37 -9.58
N CYS A 54 0.45 29.85 -9.42
CA CYS A 54 1.70 30.56 -9.64
C CYS A 54 2.04 30.80 -11.13
N LYS A 55 1.41 30.07 -12.07
CA LYS A 55 1.66 30.17 -13.52
C LYS A 55 3.15 30.07 -13.93
N VAL A 56 3.92 29.27 -13.17
CA VAL A 56 5.34 28.98 -13.44
C VAL A 56 5.52 27.62 -14.10
N PRO A 57 6.60 27.42 -14.89
CA PRO A 57 6.83 26.17 -15.58
C PRO A 57 7.03 25.00 -14.61
N ASN A 58 6.43 23.85 -14.96
CA ASN A 58 6.52 22.58 -14.25
C ASN A 58 6.59 21.42 -15.26
N LEU A 59 7.25 20.34 -14.86
CA LEU A 59 7.44 19.13 -15.66
C LEU A 59 6.57 17.96 -15.19
N PHE A 60 6.53 17.73 -13.88
CA PHE A 60 5.80 16.61 -13.27
C PHE A 60 4.56 17.11 -12.53
N PRO A 61 3.35 16.60 -12.87
CA PRO A 61 2.13 16.93 -12.15
C PRO A 61 2.05 16.22 -10.79
N SER A 62 1.23 16.70 -9.86
CA SER A 62 0.96 15.96 -8.62
C SER A 62 0.18 14.66 -8.88
N ILE A 63 0.16 13.76 -7.88
CA ILE A 63 -0.64 12.53 -7.99
C ILE A 63 -2.12 12.88 -8.13
N SER A 64 -2.64 13.75 -7.25
CA SER A 64 -4.06 14.13 -7.27
C SER A 64 -4.48 14.74 -8.60
N ALA A 65 -3.62 15.54 -9.24
CA ALA A 65 -3.88 16.06 -10.58
C ALA A 65 -3.91 14.93 -11.64
N SER A 66 -3.00 13.97 -11.53
CA SER A 66 -2.85 12.87 -12.51
C SER A 66 -3.96 11.83 -12.46
N ILE A 67 -4.55 11.58 -11.29
CA ILE A 67 -5.54 10.51 -11.08
C ILE A 67 -6.96 11.03 -10.89
N GLY A 68 -7.15 12.30 -10.50
CA GLY A 68 -8.47 12.81 -10.12
C GLY A 68 -9.17 13.63 -11.20
N ASN A 69 -8.41 14.39 -11.99
CA ASN A 69 -8.96 15.50 -12.76
C ASN A 69 -9.39 15.14 -14.19
N TYR A 70 -8.93 14.02 -14.73
CA TYR A 70 -9.05 13.69 -16.15
C TYR A 70 -9.61 12.30 -16.40
N GLU A 71 -10.37 12.15 -17.49
CA GLU A 71 -10.84 10.86 -17.99
C GLU A 71 -10.05 10.44 -19.24
N PRO A 72 -9.67 9.15 -19.38
CA PRO A 72 -10.09 8.00 -18.58
C PRO A 72 -9.23 7.70 -17.32
N GLN A 73 -8.28 8.56 -16.96
CA GLN A 73 -7.33 8.33 -15.87
C GLN A 73 -8.03 8.07 -14.53
N ASN A 74 -9.03 8.89 -14.19
CA ASN A 74 -9.83 8.74 -12.97
C ASN A 74 -10.58 7.41 -12.93
N THR A 75 -11.26 7.04 -14.03
CA THR A 75 -11.89 5.73 -14.14
C THR A 75 -10.89 4.58 -13.98
N ILE A 76 -9.73 4.63 -14.65
CA ILE A 76 -8.67 3.61 -14.54
C ILE A 76 -8.21 3.46 -13.08
N TRP A 77 -7.96 4.58 -12.40
CA TRP A 77 -7.51 4.59 -11.01
C TRP A 77 -8.58 4.02 -10.07
N LYS A 78 -9.83 4.51 -10.16
CA LYS A 78 -10.95 4.03 -9.33
C LYS A 78 -11.17 2.53 -9.50
N THR A 79 -11.23 2.05 -10.75
CA THR A 79 -11.40 0.62 -11.04
C THR A 79 -10.26 -0.21 -10.44
N ALA A 80 -9.00 0.23 -10.61
CA ALA A 80 -7.86 -0.49 -10.07
C ALA A 80 -7.90 -0.57 -8.53
N ILE A 81 -8.20 0.53 -7.85
CA ILE A 81 -8.27 0.57 -6.38
C ILE A 81 -9.47 -0.24 -5.84
N TYR A 82 -10.63 -0.18 -6.48
CA TYR A 82 -11.81 -0.94 -6.03
C TYR A 82 -11.62 -2.45 -6.20
N ILE A 83 -10.96 -2.90 -7.27
CA ILE A 83 -10.58 -4.32 -7.44
C ILE A 83 -9.50 -4.73 -6.43
N HIS A 84 -8.55 -3.84 -6.16
CA HIS A 84 -7.45 -4.07 -5.23
C HIS A 84 -7.88 -4.11 -3.75
N ALA A 85 -8.90 -3.35 -3.36
CA ALA A 85 -9.34 -3.23 -1.97
C ALA A 85 -9.72 -4.56 -1.28
N PRO A 86 -10.58 -5.44 -1.84
CA PRO A 86 -10.90 -6.72 -1.19
C PRO A 86 -9.66 -7.60 -1.01
N LEU A 87 -8.72 -7.58 -1.96
CA LEU A 87 -7.45 -8.31 -1.86
C LEU A 87 -6.59 -7.76 -0.72
N ARG A 88 -6.52 -6.43 -0.55
CA ARG A 88 -5.84 -5.79 0.57
C ARG A 88 -6.43 -6.23 1.91
N PHE A 89 -7.75 -6.20 2.07
CA PHE A 89 -8.40 -6.64 3.31
C PHE A 89 -8.14 -8.11 3.61
N TYR A 90 -8.13 -8.97 2.59
CA TYR A 90 -7.75 -10.37 2.77
C TYR A 90 -6.28 -10.54 3.21
N ILE A 91 -5.35 -9.77 2.65
CA ILE A 91 -3.94 -9.76 3.10
C ILE A 91 -3.79 -9.22 4.53
N ILE A 92 -4.64 -8.27 4.96
CA ILE A 92 -4.69 -7.84 6.38
C ILE A 92 -5.05 -9.02 7.28
N PHE A 93 -6.06 -9.82 6.90
CA PHE A 93 -6.46 -11.01 7.64
C PHE A 93 -5.32 -12.04 7.75
N LEU A 94 -4.64 -12.35 6.64
CA LEU A 94 -3.49 -13.27 6.65
C LEU A 94 -2.35 -12.77 7.55
N ARG A 95 -2.07 -11.46 7.52
CA ARG A 95 -1.05 -10.84 8.38
C ARG A 95 -1.44 -10.91 9.85
N TRP A 96 -2.70 -10.69 10.18
CA TRP A 96 -3.20 -10.80 11.54
C TRP A 96 -2.98 -12.20 12.12
N GLU A 97 -3.34 -13.24 11.36
CA GLU A 97 -3.12 -14.63 11.76
C GLU A 97 -1.63 -14.93 11.95
N TYR A 98 -0.80 -14.52 10.98
CA TYR A 98 0.65 -14.67 11.07
C TYR A 98 1.24 -13.96 12.29
N TYR A 99 0.93 -12.67 12.50
CA TYR A 99 1.48 -11.88 13.60
C TYR A 99 1.08 -12.40 14.97
N ARG A 100 -0.16 -12.88 15.15
CA ARG A 100 -0.60 -13.48 16.43
C ARG A 100 0.25 -14.69 16.82
N ASN A 101 0.66 -15.49 15.84
CA ASN A 101 1.44 -16.71 16.07
C ASN A 101 2.92 -16.42 16.32
N ILE A 102 3.49 -15.36 15.72
CA ILE A 102 4.92 -15.06 15.84
C ILE A 102 5.28 -14.08 16.97
N ILE A 103 4.35 -13.22 17.40
CA ILE A 103 4.58 -12.18 18.42
C ILE A 103 4.28 -12.72 19.82
N ARG A 104 5.07 -12.28 20.81
CA ARG A 104 4.90 -12.64 22.24
C ARG A 104 3.49 -12.29 22.72
N GLU A 105 2.92 -13.12 23.59
CA GLU A 105 1.53 -12.97 24.06
C GLU A 105 1.29 -11.64 24.77
N ASN A 106 2.25 -11.22 25.59
CA ASN A 106 2.22 -9.93 26.30
C ASN A 106 2.24 -8.71 25.35
N CYS A 107 2.56 -8.91 24.06
CA CYS A 107 2.65 -7.84 23.05
C CYS A 107 1.54 -7.91 21.99
N ILE A 108 0.52 -8.76 22.16
CA ILE A 108 -0.60 -8.91 21.19
C ILE A 108 -1.33 -7.57 20.96
N PHE A 109 -1.36 -6.67 21.93
CA PHE A 109 -1.94 -5.34 21.76
C PHE A 109 -1.28 -4.54 20.62
N VAL A 110 0.04 -4.66 20.43
CA VAL A 110 0.76 -4.02 19.32
C VAL A 110 0.29 -4.58 17.97
N VAL A 111 -0.01 -5.88 17.91
CA VAL A 111 -0.57 -6.52 16.71
C VAL A 111 -1.95 -5.94 16.40
N LYS A 112 -2.81 -5.75 17.42
CA LYS A 112 -4.14 -5.15 17.26
C LYS A 112 -4.05 -3.73 16.71
N ILE A 113 -3.16 -2.91 17.27
CA ILE A 113 -2.91 -1.55 16.76
C ILE A 113 -2.45 -1.57 15.31
N ALA A 114 -1.45 -2.41 14.98
CA ALA A 114 -0.91 -2.47 13.63
C ALA A 114 -1.99 -2.89 12.61
N VAL A 115 -2.84 -3.85 12.93
CA VAL A 115 -3.95 -4.26 12.06
C VAL A 115 -5.01 -3.17 11.95
N PHE A 116 -5.37 -2.51 13.05
CA PHE A 116 -6.32 -1.41 13.05
C PHE A 116 -5.84 -0.24 12.16
N LEU A 117 -4.57 0.17 12.30
CA LEU A 117 -3.97 1.21 11.46
C LEU A 117 -3.99 0.85 9.98
N ASN A 118 -3.72 -0.41 9.64
CA ASN A 118 -3.77 -0.91 8.26
C ASN A 118 -5.19 -0.90 7.69
N ILE A 119 -6.20 -1.22 8.51
CA ILE A 119 -7.60 -1.11 8.10
C ILE A 119 -7.93 0.35 7.81
N LEU A 120 -7.59 1.27 8.71
CA LEU A 120 -7.80 2.70 8.52
C LEU A 120 -7.07 3.23 7.29
N GLU A 121 -5.83 2.79 7.04
CA GLU A 121 -5.06 3.15 5.85
C GLU A 121 -5.80 2.76 4.56
N ASN A 122 -6.33 1.53 4.48
CA ASN A 122 -7.05 1.08 3.28
C ASN A 122 -8.42 1.76 3.13
N LEU A 123 -9.12 2.05 4.22
CA LEU A 123 -10.35 2.85 4.19
C LEU A 123 -10.08 4.29 3.75
N ALA A 124 -8.98 4.89 4.23
CA ALA A 124 -8.55 6.22 3.84
C ALA A 124 -8.15 6.26 2.35
N LEU A 125 -7.49 5.23 1.83
CA LEU A 125 -7.16 5.10 0.41
C LEU A 125 -8.42 4.99 -0.48
N LEU A 126 -9.43 4.24 -0.03
CA LEU A 126 -10.73 4.17 -0.70
C LEU A 126 -11.42 5.54 -0.70
N GLY A 127 -11.43 6.24 0.43
CA GLY A 127 -11.97 7.59 0.55
C GLY A 127 -11.24 8.59 -0.36
N LEU A 128 -9.90 8.54 -0.36
CA LEU A 128 -9.04 9.38 -1.20
C LEU A 128 -9.27 9.14 -2.70
N THR A 129 -9.61 7.90 -3.06
CA THR A 129 -9.92 7.52 -4.45
C THR A 129 -11.34 7.90 -4.85
N HIS A 130 -12.28 7.88 -3.91
CA HIS A 130 -13.67 8.26 -4.17
C HIS A 130 -13.83 9.78 -4.28
N TRP A 131 -13.32 10.52 -3.28
CA TRP A 131 -13.38 11.98 -3.23
C TRP A 131 -12.13 12.57 -3.89
N THR A 132 -12.26 12.98 -5.16
CA THR A 132 -11.16 13.65 -5.86
C THR A 132 -10.97 15.08 -5.37
N SER A 133 -9.76 15.63 -5.57
CA SER A 133 -9.43 17.00 -5.18
C SER A 133 -10.29 18.06 -5.90
N SER A 134 -10.75 17.75 -7.12
CA SER A 134 -11.62 18.62 -7.92
C SER A 134 -13.09 18.56 -7.52
N GLU A 135 -13.57 17.40 -7.05
CA GLU A 135 -14.98 17.22 -6.65
C GLU A 135 -15.25 17.70 -5.23
N ASN A 136 -14.41 17.32 -4.26
CA ASN A 136 -14.64 17.67 -2.86
C ASN A 136 -13.33 17.74 -2.05
N TYR A 137 -12.69 18.91 -2.10
CA TYR A 137 -11.39 19.14 -1.45
C TYR A 137 -11.38 18.86 0.06
N PRO A 138 -12.35 19.30 0.89
CA PRO A 138 -12.32 19.03 2.34
C PRO A 138 -12.26 17.54 2.70
N TYR A 139 -13.09 16.70 2.06
CA TYR A 139 -13.05 15.25 2.31
C TYR A 139 -11.78 14.63 1.76
N HIS A 140 -11.34 15.04 0.56
CA HIS A 140 -10.08 14.59 -0.03
C HIS A 140 -8.89 14.86 0.91
N GLU A 141 -8.79 16.07 1.45
CA GLU A 141 -7.71 16.47 2.36
C GLU A 141 -7.71 15.66 3.66
N VAL A 142 -8.89 15.42 4.25
CA VAL A 142 -9.02 14.57 5.46
C VAL A 142 -8.60 13.14 5.16
N CYS A 143 -9.05 12.55 4.05
CA CYS A 143 -8.65 11.21 3.64
C CYS A 143 -7.14 11.12 3.36
N PHE A 144 -6.54 12.14 2.73
CA PHE A 144 -5.11 12.20 2.47
C PHE A 144 -4.29 12.21 3.77
N LYS A 145 -4.63 13.10 4.71
CA LYS A 145 -3.96 13.17 6.02
C LYS A 145 -4.10 11.87 6.80
N LEU A 146 -5.30 11.27 6.80
CA LEU A 146 -5.56 10.00 7.46
C LEU A 146 -4.75 8.87 6.83
N PHE A 147 -4.70 8.78 5.50
CA PHE A 147 -3.91 7.78 4.77
C PHE A 147 -2.43 7.87 5.12
N ILE A 148 -1.82 9.06 5.00
CA ILE A 148 -0.40 9.25 5.31
C ILE A 148 -0.11 8.94 6.79
N GLY A 149 -0.91 9.50 7.71
CA GLY A 149 -0.70 9.29 9.13
C GLY A 149 -0.78 7.81 9.52
N THR A 150 -1.86 7.14 9.12
CA THR A 150 -2.06 5.71 9.42
C THR A 150 -1.02 4.82 8.75
N SER A 151 -0.61 5.11 7.51
CA SER A 151 0.48 4.42 6.80
C SER A 151 1.81 4.53 7.55
N ILE A 152 2.23 5.74 7.95
CA ILE A 152 3.51 5.96 8.66
C ILE A 152 3.50 5.23 10.00
N PHE A 153 2.44 5.38 10.80
CA PHE A 153 2.34 4.68 12.07
C PHE A 153 2.27 3.16 11.89
N TYR A 154 1.52 2.67 10.89
CA TYR A 154 1.45 1.25 10.56
C TYR A 154 2.83 0.67 10.22
N MET A 155 3.60 1.36 9.36
CA MET A 155 4.96 0.96 9.00
C MET A 155 5.87 0.93 10.23
N PHE A 156 5.84 1.98 11.04
CA PHE A 156 6.64 2.08 12.25
C PHE A 156 6.34 0.95 13.24
N PHE A 157 5.07 0.75 13.60
CA PHE A 157 4.67 -0.31 14.52
C PHE A 157 5.00 -1.69 13.98
N THR A 158 4.81 -1.93 12.68
CA THR A 158 5.16 -3.21 12.05
C THR A 158 6.67 -3.47 12.11
N CYS A 159 7.49 -2.47 11.79
CA CYS A 159 8.96 -2.56 11.88
C CYS A 159 9.41 -2.87 13.31
N ILE A 160 8.92 -2.14 14.30
CA ILE A 160 9.26 -2.34 15.72
C ILE A 160 8.78 -3.71 16.20
N MET A 161 7.54 -4.07 15.91
CA MET A 161 6.93 -5.34 16.31
C MET A 161 7.73 -6.53 15.81
N LEU A 162 8.08 -6.53 14.52
CA LEU A 162 8.84 -7.63 13.92
C LEU A 162 10.32 -7.64 14.32
N SER A 163 10.89 -6.50 14.70
CA SER A 163 12.28 -6.42 15.17
C SER A 163 12.44 -6.80 16.64
N LYS A 164 11.51 -6.41 17.52
CA LYS A 164 11.68 -6.49 18.99
C LYS A 164 10.77 -7.50 19.70
N TYR A 165 9.55 -7.73 19.21
CA TYR A 165 8.51 -8.45 19.98
C TYR A 165 8.25 -9.88 19.50
N ARG A 166 9.09 -10.42 18.62
CA ARG A 166 8.99 -11.80 18.14
C ARG A 166 9.29 -12.81 19.27
N ARG A 167 8.57 -13.95 19.28
CA ARG A 167 8.79 -15.06 20.23
C ARG A 167 10.14 -15.74 20.01
N LYS A 168 10.44 -16.05 18.74
CA LYS A 168 11.69 -16.71 18.33
C LYS A 168 12.60 -15.70 17.61
N PRO A 169 13.89 -15.58 17.97
CA PRO A 169 14.82 -14.65 17.35
C PRO A 169 15.35 -15.15 15.99
N ASN A 170 15.04 -16.40 15.60
CA ASN A 170 15.54 -16.97 14.35
C ASN A 170 14.79 -16.38 13.15
N PHE A 171 15.52 -15.61 12.35
CA PHE A 171 15.07 -15.11 11.04
C PHE A 171 15.65 -15.95 9.92
N SER A 172 14.80 -16.41 9.01
CA SER A 172 15.23 -16.90 7.70
C SER A 172 15.91 -15.78 6.89
N SER A 173 16.70 -16.16 5.88
CA SER A 173 17.36 -15.20 4.98
C SER A 173 16.36 -14.24 4.31
N LEU A 174 15.21 -14.76 3.89
CA LEU A 174 14.10 -13.99 3.29
C LEU A 174 13.47 -13.00 4.28
N GLU A 175 13.23 -13.41 5.54
CA GLU A 175 12.70 -12.51 6.56
C GLU A 175 13.69 -11.40 6.92
N ARG A 176 15.00 -11.68 6.95
CA ARG A 176 16.03 -10.64 7.15
C ARG A 176 16.02 -9.63 6.00
N TYR A 177 15.89 -10.11 4.77
CA TYR A 177 15.76 -9.25 3.59
C TYR A 177 14.49 -8.38 3.68
N SER A 178 13.35 -9.00 4.00
CA SER A 178 12.08 -8.31 4.24
C SER A 178 12.21 -7.20 5.28
N MET A 179 12.83 -7.48 6.43
CA MET A 179 13.02 -6.50 7.50
C MET A 179 13.92 -5.33 7.07
N LYS A 180 15.00 -5.58 6.32
CA LYS A 180 15.83 -4.51 5.75
C LYS A 180 15.03 -3.64 4.80
N LEU A 181 14.23 -4.25 3.93
CA LEU A 181 13.41 -3.54 2.95
C LEU A 181 12.30 -2.71 3.62
N LYS A 182 11.68 -3.21 4.69
CA LYS A 182 10.69 -2.47 5.49
C LYS A 182 11.27 -1.21 6.13
N TRP A 183 12.42 -1.33 6.80
CA TRP A 183 13.08 -0.17 7.41
C TRP A 183 13.51 0.86 6.36
N ARG A 184 14.09 0.41 5.23
CA ARG A 184 14.41 1.29 4.10
C ARG A 184 13.17 2.00 3.55
N SER A 185 12.10 1.24 3.29
CA SER A 185 10.85 1.80 2.77
C SER A 185 10.26 2.82 3.75
N PHE A 186 10.28 2.53 5.06
CA PHE A 186 9.83 3.46 6.09
C PHE A 186 10.61 4.78 6.09
N PHE A 187 11.95 4.73 6.15
CA PHE A 187 12.76 5.94 6.19
C PHE A 187 12.66 6.76 4.90
N ILE A 188 12.65 6.11 3.74
CA ILE A 188 12.48 6.80 2.46
C ILE A 188 11.08 7.40 2.36
N ASN A 189 10.03 6.70 2.81
CA ASN A 189 8.65 7.19 2.81
C ASN A 189 8.51 8.46 3.66
N VAL A 190 8.98 8.43 4.92
CA VAL A 190 8.93 9.58 5.83
C VAL A 190 9.74 10.75 5.30
N GLY A 191 10.96 10.49 4.80
CA GLY A 191 11.79 11.53 4.19
C GLY A 191 11.14 12.18 2.97
N SER A 192 10.55 11.37 2.09
CA SER A 192 9.88 11.85 0.88
C SER A 192 8.61 12.64 1.21
N PHE A 193 7.87 12.23 2.24
CA PHE A 193 6.72 12.99 2.71
C PHE A 193 7.14 14.35 3.30
N ALA A 194 8.23 14.40 4.07
CA ALA A 194 8.77 15.66 4.59
C ALA A 194 9.20 16.60 3.44
N PHE A 195 9.85 16.07 2.40
CA PHE A 195 10.19 16.83 1.21
C PHE A 195 8.95 17.31 0.45
N ALA A 196 7.93 16.46 0.27
CA ALA A 196 6.67 16.85 -0.35
C ALA A 196 6.02 18.03 0.40
N ALA A 197 5.92 17.95 1.73
CA ALA A 197 5.39 19.03 2.55
C ALA A 197 6.22 20.32 2.41
N TYR A 198 7.55 20.22 2.41
CA TYR A 198 8.44 21.36 2.21
C TYR A 198 8.22 22.02 0.83
N PHE A 199 8.23 21.24 -0.25
CA PHE A 199 8.06 21.77 -1.61
C PHE A 199 6.66 22.34 -1.83
N PHE A 200 5.62 21.73 -1.25
CA PHE A 200 4.26 22.27 -1.29
C PHE A 200 4.18 23.65 -0.64
N LEU A 201 4.72 23.80 0.58
CA LEU A 201 4.76 25.08 1.29
C LEU A 201 5.61 26.12 0.57
N ARG A 202 6.75 25.70 0.00
CA ARG A 202 7.66 26.57 -0.75
C ARG A 202 7.00 27.09 -2.04
N HIS A 203 6.37 26.20 -2.81
CA HIS A 203 5.65 26.55 -4.04
C HIS A 203 4.56 27.58 -3.77
N ASN A 204 3.73 27.33 -2.76
CA ASN A 204 2.61 28.23 -2.40
C ASN A 204 3.06 29.58 -1.82
N ARG A 205 4.32 29.74 -1.41
CA ARG A 205 4.85 30.99 -0.84
C ARG A 205 5.69 31.77 -1.83
N LEU A 206 6.55 31.09 -2.59
CA LEU A 206 7.58 31.71 -3.42
C LEU A 206 7.29 31.61 -4.92
N CYS A 207 6.37 30.74 -5.34
CA CYS A 207 6.03 30.52 -6.74
C CYS A 207 7.25 30.30 -7.65
N GLU A 208 8.25 29.56 -7.16
CA GLU A 208 9.45 29.26 -7.94
C GLU A 208 9.20 28.18 -9.01
N PRO A 209 9.83 28.30 -10.19
CA PRO A 209 9.67 27.32 -11.25
C PRO A 209 10.15 25.92 -10.81
N TYR A 210 9.47 24.88 -11.29
CA TYR A 210 9.76 23.46 -11.05
C TYR A 210 9.61 22.96 -9.60
N VAL A 211 9.34 23.82 -8.62
CA VAL A 211 9.17 23.38 -7.22
C VAL A 211 7.93 22.50 -7.06
N TYR A 212 6.84 22.81 -7.78
CA TYR A 212 5.66 21.94 -7.82
C TYR A 212 5.97 20.56 -8.42
N SER A 213 6.88 20.48 -9.39
CA SER A 213 7.34 19.19 -9.91
C SER A 213 8.15 18.38 -8.90
N MET A 214 8.96 19.04 -8.07
CA MET A 214 9.65 18.36 -6.97
C MET A 214 8.67 17.86 -5.90
N PHE A 215 7.59 18.62 -5.65
CA PHE A 215 6.46 18.16 -4.83
C PHE A 215 5.84 16.88 -5.42
N GLY A 216 5.40 16.91 -6.69
CA GLY A 216 4.80 15.74 -7.34
C GLY A 216 5.72 14.53 -7.36
N PHE A 217 7.01 14.72 -7.69
CA PHE A 217 8.00 13.65 -7.64
C PHE A 217 8.16 13.03 -6.24
N SER A 218 8.13 13.86 -5.20
CA SER A 218 8.20 13.38 -3.81
C SER A 218 6.98 12.55 -3.43
N GLU A 219 5.77 12.93 -3.89
CA GLU A 219 4.56 12.12 -3.72
C GLU A 219 4.70 10.75 -4.39
N TYR A 220 5.31 10.69 -5.58
CA TYR A 220 5.51 9.44 -6.31
C TYR A 220 6.35 8.46 -5.49
N ILE A 221 7.43 8.96 -4.86
CA ILE A 221 8.28 8.14 -4.00
C ILE A 221 7.50 7.66 -2.77
N VAL A 222 6.65 8.50 -2.15
CA VAL A 222 5.79 8.10 -1.03
C VAL A 222 4.91 6.91 -1.42
N VAL A 223 4.25 6.97 -2.58
CA VAL A 223 3.37 5.88 -3.04
C VAL A 223 4.17 4.61 -3.36
N ILE A 224 5.28 4.72 -4.09
CA ILE A 224 6.11 3.56 -4.46
C ILE A 224 6.69 2.88 -3.21
N THR A 225 7.14 3.66 -2.22
CA THR A 225 7.68 3.11 -0.97
C THR A 225 6.59 2.48 -0.10
N ASN A 226 5.37 3.04 -0.07
CA ASN A 226 4.23 2.37 0.57
C ASN A 226 3.95 1.02 -0.08
N ILE A 227 3.84 0.97 -1.41
CA ILE A 227 3.60 -0.27 -2.14
C ILE A 227 4.72 -1.29 -1.89
N THR A 228 5.97 -0.85 -1.91
CA THR A 228 7.14 -1.69 -1.61
C THR A 228 7.09 -2.24 -0.18
N PHE A 229 6.67 -1.43 0.79
CA PHE A 229 6.47 -1.89 2.16
C PHE A 229 5.41 -3.00 2.21
N HIS A 230 4.26 -2.83 1.57
CA HIS A 230 3.22 -3.86 1.56
C HIS A 230 3.64 -5.13 0.80
N LEU A 231 4.42 -5.01 -0.29
CA LEU A 231 5.00 -6.11 -1.04
C LEU A 231 5.87 -7.02 -0.16
N THR A 232 6.53 -6.47 0.87
CA THR A 232 7.40 -7.26 1.76
C THR A 232 6.66 -8.41 2.46
N THR A 233 5.34 -8.31 2.60
CA THR A 233 4.46 -9.37 3.15
C THR A 233 4.68 -10.72 2.48
N ILE A 234 5.04 -10.73 1.19
CA ILE A 234 5.29 -11.95 0.40
C ILE A 234 6.51 -12.74 0.92
N TYR A 235 7.46 -12.05 1.53
CA TYR A 235 8.64 -12.65 2.13
C TYR A 235 8.42 -13.06 3.59
N ASP A 236 7.40 -12.51 4.26
CA ASP A 236 7.10 -12.80 5.66
C ASP A 236 6.13 -13.98 5.83
N LEU A 237 5.08 -14.01 5.00
CA LEU A 237 4.05 -15.04 5.08
C LEU A 237 4.69 -16.39 4.76
N GLN A 238 4.63 -17.30 5.73
CA GLN A 238 5.09 -18.68 5.57
C GLN A 238 4.08 -19.56 4.82
N ILE A 239 2.89 -19.00 4.53
CA ILE A 239 1.81 -19.64 3.77
C ILE A 239 2.25 -19.75 2.31
N ARG A 240 2.20 -20.96 1.77
CA ARG A 240 2.55 -21.25 0.38
C ARG A 240 1.35 -21.11 -0.52
N PHE A 241 0.17 -21.59 -0.11
CA PHE A 241 -1.01 -21.67 -0.95
C PHE A 241 -2.28 -21.21 -0.24
N VAL A 242 -3.17 -20.58 -1.02
CA VAL A 242 -4.56 -20.33 -0.66
C VAL A 242 -5.44 -21.25 -1.50
N TYR A 243 -6.35 -21.96 -0.85
CA TYR A 243 -7.30 -22.87 -1.45
C TYR A 243 -8.72 -22.31 -1.34
N LEU A 244 -9.47 -22.30 -2.44
CA LEU A 244 -10.91 -22.14 -2.40
C LEU A 244 -11.57 -23.51 -2.41
N SER A 245 -12.22 -23.88 -1.30
CA SER A 245 -12.95 -25.14 -1.14
C SER A 245 -14.46 -24.88 -1.01
N LYS A 246 -15.28 -25.94 -1.02
CA LYS A 246 -16.72 -25.82 -0.74
C LYS A 246 -17.01 -25.25 0.67
N LYS A 247 -16.05 -25.30 1.59
CA LYS A 247 -16.18 -24.83 2.97
C LYS A 247 -15.68 -23.39 3.17
N GLY A 248 -15.12 -22.76 2.14
CA GLY A 248 -14.59 -21.40 2.19
C GLY A 248 -13.14 -21.32 1.74
N ILE A 249 -12.42 -20.31 2.25
CA ILE A 249 -11.01 -20.06 1.92
C ILE A 249 -10.13 -20.72 2.99
N GLU A 250 -9.25 -21.63 2.57
CA GLU A 250 -8.30 -22.37 3.41
C GLU A 250 -6.86 -22.00 3.03
N THR A 251 -5.90 -22.12 3.96
CA THR A 251 -4.48 -21.76 3.76
C THR A 251 -3.55 -22.92 4.16
N GLU A 252 -2.43 -23.07 3.44
CA GLU A 252 -1.34 -24.03 3.73
C GLU A 252 0.03 -23.38 3.59
#